data_AF-A0A817MF29-F1
#
_entry.id   AF-A0A817MF29-F1
#
_cell.length_a   1.000
_cell.length_b   1.000
_cell.length_c   1.000
_cell.angle_alpha   90.00
_cell.angle_beta   90.00
_cell.angle_gamma   90.00
#
_symmetry.space_group_name_H-M   'P 1'
#
loop_
_entity.id
_entity.type
_entity.pdbx_description
1 polymer ?
#
loop_
_entity_poly.entity_id
_entity_poly.type
_entity_poly.pdbx_seq_one_letter_code
_entity_poly.pdbx_strand_id
1 'polypeptide(L)'
;CTSNEPKPIEYRLNYDAVNQKGNESIETLQEYFNILCETCAIFANFLMKTSEIQQNDPFLFGIDRIINEEDFICQKETSSDFNRELIGQLKQLKMNYEHQVKTIELNENSTTLSHIYQLINRMNTVPMITIQLDAIKNYHEILLKNNEHDVPINKI
;
A
#
# COMPACT_ATOMS: atom_id res chain seq x y z
N CYS A 1 11.15 17.84 27.24
CA CYS A 1 11.48 17.05 26.03
C CYS A 1 10.17 16.75 25.32
N THR A 2 9.81 17.57 24.32
CA THR A 2 8.69 17.31 23.43
C THR A 2 9.14 16.26 22.43
N SER A 3 8.63 15.03 22.56
CA SER A 3 8.83 13.98 21.57
C SER A 3 8.08 14.36 20.29
N ASN A 4 8.72 15.17 19.44
CA ASN A 4 8.29 15.46 18.07
C ASN A 4 8.58 14.28 17.13
N GLU A 5 8.53 13.06 17.63
CA GLU A 5 8.59 11.89 16.76
C GLU A 5 7.19 11.65 16.21
N PRO A 6 6.99 11.71 14.88
CA PRO A 6 5.70 11.39 14.29
C PRO A 6 5.34 9.97 14.72
N LYS A 7 4.24 9.84 15.47
CA LYS A 7 3.74 8.53 15.88
C LYS A 7 3.58 7.69 14.63
N PRO A 8 4.16 6.47 14.56
CA PRO A 8 4.02 5.63 13.40
C PRO A 8 2.54 5.41 13.14
N ILE A 9 2.12 5.64 11.90
CA ILE A 9 0.75 5.42 11.47
C ILE A 9 0.49 3.91 11.57
N GLU A 10 -0.18 3.51 12.65
CA GLU A 10 -0.59 2.13 12.90
C GLU A 10 -1.82 1.82 12.03
N TYR A 11 -1.59 1.58 10.74
CA TYR A 11 -2.63 1.09 9.85
C TYR A 11 -2.95 -0.35 10.22
N ARG A 12 -4.19 -0.60 10.66
CA ARG A 12 -4.72 -1.95 10.83
C ARG A 12 -5.57 -2.28 9.60
N LEU A 13 -5.22 -3.38 8.93
CA LEU A 13 -6.02 -3.93 7.84
C LEU A 13 -7.45 -4.15 8.32
N ASN A 14 -8.45 -3.69 7.55
CA ASN A 14 -9.84 -4.00 7.86
C ASN A 14 -10.16 -5.41 7.36
N TYR A 15 -10.20 -6.37 8.31
CA TYR A 15 -10.54 -7.76 8.04
C TYR A 15 -12.05 -8.02 7.93
N ASP A 16 -12.92 -7.03 8.12
CA ASP A 16 -14.38 -7.20 7.97
C ASP A 16 -14.75 -7.64 6.54
N ALA A 17 -13.91 -7.29 5.55
CA ALA A 17 -14.02 -7.74 4.17
C ALA A 17 -13.66 -9.23 3.97
N VAL A 18 -12.89 -9.85 4.87
CA VAL A 18 -12.51 -11.28 4.79
C VAL A 18 -13.70 -12.20 5.01
N ASN A 19 -14.74 -11.72 5.70
CA ASN A 19 -15.97 -12.48 5.96
C ASN A 19 -16.97 -12.45 4.79
N GLN A 20 -16.74 -11.59 3.79
CA GLN A 20 -17.48 -11.64 2.53
C GLN A 20 -16.62 -12.45 1.57
N LYS A 21 -16.96 -13.73 1.35
CA LYS A 21 -16.38 -14.48 0.23
C LYS A 21 -16.61 -13.65 -1.03
N GLY A 22 -15.53 -13.05 -1.56
CA GLY A 22 -15.57 -12.40 -2.85
C GLY A 22 -16.11 -13.41 -3.86
N ASN A 23 -17.08 -13.00 -4.66
CA ASN A 23 -17.59 -13.81 -5.77
C ASN A 23 -16.59 -13.86 -6.94
N GLU A 24 -15.44 -13.21 -6.79
CA GLU A 24 -14.38 -13.11 -7.79
C GLU A 24 -13.63 -14.44 -7.89
N SER A 25 -13.32 -14.86 -9.12
CA SER A 25 -12.48 -16.03 -9.33
C SER A 25 -11.04 -15.74 -8.91
N ILE A 26 -10.27 -16.80 -8.64
CA ILE A 26 -8.83 -16.69 -8.35
C ILE A 26 -8.11 -15.96 -9.51
N GLU A 27 -8.49 -16.24 -10.75
CA GLU A 27 -7.94 -15.59 -11.95
C GLU A 27 -8.20 -14.09 -11.95
N THR A 28 -9.42 -13.67 -11.60
CA THR A 28 -9.77 -12.25 -11.47
C THR A 28 -8.96 -11.56 -10.37
N LEU A 29 -8.79 -12.22 -9.22
CA LEU A 29 -7.96 -11.69 -8.13
C LEU A 29 -6.49 -11.57 -8.53
N GLN A 30 -5.95 -12.53 -9.27
CA GLN A 30 -4.59 -12.47 -9.82
C GLN A 30 -4.43 -11.32 -10.83
N GLU A 31 -5.42 -11.09 -11.68
CA GLU A 31 -5.41 -9.96 -12.61
C GLU A 31 -5.41 -8.62 -11.86
N TYR A 32 -6.28 -8.46 -10.86
CA TYR A 32 -6.31 -7.27 -10.02
C TYR A 32 -4.99 -7.02 -9.30
N PHE A 33 -4.36 -8.09 -8.83
CA PHE A 33 -3.06 -8.02 -8.20
C PHE A 33 -1.96 -7.54 -9.15
N ASN A 34 -1.94 -8.04 -10.38
CA ASN A 34 -0.98 -7.62 -11.39
C ASN A 34 -1.17 -6.14 -11.77
N ILE A 35 -2.43 -5.70 -11.93
CA ILE A 35 -2.77 -4.30 -12.22
C ILE A 35 -2.28 -3.38 -11.10
N LEU A 36 -2.49 -3.79 -9.84
CA LEU A 36 -2.05 -3.03 -8.68
C LEU A 36 -0.52 -2.93 -8.64
N CYS A 37 0.18 -4.05 -8.80
CA CYS A 37 1.64 -4.11 -8.81
C CYS A 37 2.23 -3.18 -9.90
N GLU A 38 1.70 -3.25 -11.12
CA GLU A 38 2.13 -2.41 -12.22
C GLU A 38 1.86 -0.93 -11.99
N THR A 39 0.65 -0.61 -11.54
CA THR A 39 0.29 0.78 -11.25
C THR A 39 1.18 1.38 -10.17
N CYS A 40 1.46 0.63 -9.11
CA CYS A 40 2.35 1.06 -8.05
C CYS A 40 3.78 1.29 -8.56
N ALA A 41 4.31 0.40 -9.41
CA ALA A 41 5.67 0.54 -9.97
C ALA A 41 5.78 1.79 -10.85
N ILE A 42 4.78 2.03 -11.69
CA ILE A 42 4.72 3.23 -12.55
C ILE A 42 4.64 4.51 -11.70
N PHE A 43 3.81 4.50 -10.65
CA PHE A 43 3.63 5.64 -9.77
C PHE A 43 4.88 5.95 -8.95
N ALA A 44 5.51 4.93 -8.35
CA ALA A 44 6.76 5.09 -7.62
C ALA A 44 7.88 5.60 -8.52
N ASN A 45 8.03 5.07 -9.73
CA ASN A 45 9.02 5.57 -10.69
C ASN A 45 8.77 7.05 -11.04
N PHE A 46 7.51 7.43 -11.26
CA PHE A 46 7.12 8.82 -11.50
C PHE A 46 7.50 9.71 -10.30
N LEU A 47 7.18 9.30 -9.06
CA LEU A 47 7.53 10.05 -7.86
C LEU A 47 9.04 10.19 -7.67
N MET A 48 9.82 9.12 -7.85
CA MET A 48 11.28 9.16 -7.75
C MET A 48 11.91 10.09 -8.78
N LYS A 49 11.37 10.13 -10.00
CA LYS A 49 11.84 11.06 -11.06
C LYS A 49 11.46 12.53 -10.79
N THR A 50 10.34 12.77 -10.12
CA THR A 50 9.80 14.14 -9.93
C THR A 50 10.18 14.78 -8.60
N SER A 51 10.50 14.00 -7.56
CA SER A 51 10.65 14.52 -6.19
C SER A 51 12.08 14.89 -5.78
N GLU A 52 13.08 14.80 -6.66
CA GLU A 52 14.54 14.91 -6.35
C GLU A 52 15.05 13.92 -5.28
N ILE A 53 14.16 13.22 -4.58
CA ILE A 53 14.43 12.21 -3.57
C ILE A 53 14.50 10.86 -4.30
N GLN A 54 15.72 10.48 -4.68
CA GLN A 54 16.02 9.16 -5.24
C GLN A 54 15.96 8.02 -4.21
N GLN A 55 15.68 8.32 -2.95
CA GLN A 55 15.81 7.37 -1.86
C GLN A 55 14.47 7.12 -1.16
N ASN A 56 14.16 5.84 -1.01
CA ASN A 56 12.99 5.28 -0.32
C ASN A 56 11.73 5.23 -1.18
N ASP A 57 11.64 4.18 -2.00
CA ASP A 57 10.40 3.75 -2.62
C ASP A 57 9.37 3.39 -1.53
N PRO A 58 8.27 4.17 -1.39
CA PRO A 58 7.31 3.98 -0.32
C PRO A 58 6.53 2.67 -0.46
N PHE A 59 6.38 2.16 -1.68
CA PHE A 59 5.69 0.91 -1.93
C PHE A 59 6.57 -0.28 -1.50
N LEU A 60 7.86 -0.24 -1.85
CA LEU A 60 8.81 -1.26 -1.44
C LEU A 60 8.94 -1.30 0.09
N PHE A 61 9.02 -0.13 0.73
CA PHE A 61 9.02 -0.03 2.19
C PHE A 61 7.77 -0.63 2.83
N GLY A 62 6.59 -0.38 2.23
CA GLY A 62 5.33 -0.97 2.68
C GLY A 62 5.33 -2.49 2.62
N ILE A 63 5.81 -3.07 1.51
CA ILE A 63 5.92 -4.53 1.35
C ILE A 63 6.89 -5.12 2.38
N ASP A 64 8.07 -4.51 2.55
CA ASP A 64 9.07 -4.98 3.50
C ASP A 64 8.55 -4.95 4.93
N ARG A 65 7.80 -3.91 5.30
CA ARG A 65 7.15 -3.83 6.60
C ARG A 65 6.19 -5.00 6.83
N ILE A 66 5.29 -5.27 5.88
CA ILE A 66 4.30 -6.35 6.01
C ILE A 66 5.00 -7.71 6.10
N ILE A 67 6.01 -7.97 5.26
CA ILE A 67 6.79 -9.22 5.34
C ILE A 67 7.41 -9.41 6.72
N ASN A 68 8.01 -8.36 7.28
CA ASN A 68 8.64 -8.42 8.61
C ASN A 68 7.62 -8.64 9.73
N GLU A 69 6.45 -8.01 9.65
CA GLU A 69 5.35 -8.20 10.60
C GLU A 69 4.84 -9.64 10.58
N GLU A 70 4.64 -10.22 9.39
CA GLU A 70 4.20 -11.61 9.23
C GLU A 70 5.29 -12.62 9.64
N ASP A 71 6.56 -12.37 9.29
CA ASP A 71 7.69 -13.20 9.72
C ASP A 71 7.78 -13.23 11.26
N PHE A 72 7.52 -12.10 11.93
CA PHE A 72 7.49 -12.02 13.39
C PHE A 72 6.35 -12.83 14.01
N ILE A 73 5.17 -12.84 13.40
CA ILE A 73 4.04 -13.68 13.83
C ILE A 73 4.43 -15.16 13.70
N CYS A 74 4.99 -15.57 12.57
CA CYS A 74 5.42 -16.96 12.33
C CYS A 74 6.53 -17.43 13.29
N GLN A 75 7.35 -16.52 13.80
CA GLN A 75 8.37 -16.83 14.82
C GLN A 75 7.76 -17.08 16.20
N LYS A 76 6.64 -16.42 16.51
CA LYS A 76 5.94 -16.55 17.79
C LYS A 76 4.92 -17.69 17.81
N GLU A 77 4.29 -17.97 16.67
CA GLU A 77 3.27 -19.00 16.53
C GLU A 77 3.75 -20.08 15.55
N THR A 78 4.19 -21.22 16.09
CA THR A 78 4.74 -22.34 15.32
C THR A 78 3.74 -22.97 14.35
N SER A 79 2.44 -22.75 14.53
CA SER A 79 1.34 -23.38 13.78
C SER A 79 0.77 -22.49 12.66
N SER A 80 1.59 -21.64 12.06
CA SER A 80 1.14 -20.58 11.16
C SER A 80 1.48 -20.86 9.68
N ASP A 81 1.06 -22.02 9.16
CA ASP A 81 1.33 -22.42 7.77
C ASP A 81 0.74 -21.43 6.74
N PHE A 82 -0.42 -20.84 7.06
CA PHE A 82 -1.05 -19.82 6.22
C PHE A 82 -0.21 -18.54 6.12
N ASN A 83 0.32 -18.03 7.24
CA ASN A 83 1.15 -16.83 7.21
C ASN A 83 2.49 -17.11 6.52
N ARG A 84 3.05 -18.32 6.63
CA ARG A 84 4.23 -18.73 5.85
C ARG A 84 3.96 -18.71 4.34
N GLU A 85 2.79 -19.18 3.91
CA GLU A 85 2.38 -19.11 2.51
C GLU A 85 2.22 -17.65 2.06
N LEU A 86 1.55 -16.82 2.87
CA LEU A 86 1.39 -15.38 2.64
C LEU A 86 2.75 -14.68 2.47
N ILE A 87 3.73 -14.96 3.36
CA ILE A 87 5.08 -14.41 3.25
C ILE A 87 5.72 -14.80 1.90
N GLY A 88 5.54 -16.04 1.45
CA GLY A 88 6.01 -16.48 0.14
C GLY A 88 5.40 -15.66 -0.99
N GLN A 89 4.08 -15.43 -0.95
CA GLN A 89 3.36 -14.61 -1.93
C GLN A 89 3.81 -13.14 -1.90
N LEU A 90 4.03 -12.57 -0.71
CA LEU A 90 4.52 -11.20 -0.53
C LEU A 90 5.96 -11.03 -1.06
N LYS A 91 6.83 -12.01 -0.85
CA LYS A 91 8.19 -12.02 -1.41
C LYS A 91 8.16 -12.09 -2.94
N GLN A 92 7.27 -12.90 -3.51
CA GLN A 92 7.08 -12.95 -4.95
C GLN A 92 6.55 -11.61 -5.51
N LEU A 93 5.61 -10.97 -4.80
CA LEU A 93 5.13 -9.64 -5.15
C LEU A 93 6.27 -8.62 -5.17
N LYS A 94 7.11 -8.61 -4.13
CA LYS A 94 8.29 -7.75 -4.05
C LYS A 94 9.18 -7.91 -5.29
N MET A 95 9.51 -9.15 -5.62
CA MET A 95 10.36 -9.45 -6.78
C MET A 95 9.73 -8.99 -8.10
N ASN A 96 8.43 -9.22 -8.27
CA ASN A 96 7.70 -8.77 -9.46
C ASN A 96 7.72 -7.24 -9.57
N TYR A 97 7.48 -6.55 -8.46
CA TYR A 97 7.51 -5.10 -8.39
C TYR A 97 8.88 -4.52 -8.76
N GLU A 98 9.95 -5.01 -8.13
CA GLU A 98 11.33 -4.56 -8.41
C GLU A 98 11.72 -4.80 -9.87
N HIS A 99 11.27 -5.93 -10.46
CA HIS A 99 11.46 -6.21 -11.88
C HIS A 99 10.73 -5.18 -12.77
N GLN A 100 9.50 -4.80 -12.41
CA GLN A 100 8.74 -3.81 -13.18
C GLN A 100 9.37 -2.42 -13.10
N VAL A 101 9.81 -1.98 -11.93
CA VAL A 101 10.52 -0.70 -11.76
C VAL A 101 11.76 -0.66 -12.67
N LYS A 102 12.62 -1.69 -12.62
CA LYS A 102 13.80 -1.80 -13.51
C LYS A 102 13.43 -1.78 -14.98
N THR A 103 12.34 -2.46 -15.36
CA THR A 103 11.86 -2.49 -16.74
C THR A 103 11.44 -1.09 -17.21
N ILE A 104 10.74 -0.33 -16.36
CA ILE A 104 10.30 1.04 -16.64
C ILE A 104 11.50 1.99 -16.74
N GLU A 105 12.52 1.81 -15.89
CA GLU A 105 13.78 2.57 -15.95
C GLU A 105 14.53 2.33 -17.27
N LEU A 106 14.64 1.07 -17.71
CA LEU A 106 15.32 0.70 -18.94
C LEU A 106 14.60 1.18 -20.21
N ASN A 107 13.28 1.27 -20.17
CA ASN A 107 12.48 1.65 -21.34
C ASN A 107 12.39 3.17 -21.56
N GLU A 108 13.01 4.00 -20.68
CA GLU A 108 13.04 5.47 -20.71
C GLU A 108 11.68 6.18 -20.92
N ASN A 109 10.57 5.45 -20.87
CA ASN A 109 9.25 6.00 -21.09
C ASN A 109 8.94 6.98 -19.97
N SER A 110 8.77 8.25 -20.32
CA SER A 110 8.33 9.27 -19.39
C SER A 110 6.86 9.05 -19.08
N THR A 111 6.57 8.47 -17.91
CA THR A 111 5.21 8.42 -17.38
C THR A 111 4.68 9.83 -17.22
N THR A 112 3.53 10.13 -17.84
CA THR A 112 2.88 11.44 -17.70
C THR A 112 1.89 11.43 -16.54
N LEU A 113 1.63 12.61 -15.96
CA LEU A 113 0.63 12.75 -14.90
C LEU A 113 -0.78 12.31 -15.38
N SER A 114 -1.11 12.53 -16.65
CA SER A 114 -2.36 12.05 -17.26
C SER A 114 -2.47 10.52 -17.22
N HIS A 115 -1.38 9.82 -17.54
CA HIS A 115 -1.30 8.36 -17.45
C HIS A 115 -1.52 7.90 -16.00
N ILE A 116 -0.90 8.56 -15.01
CA ILE A 116 -1.11 8.25 -13.60
C ILE A 116 -2.59 8.33 -13.20
N TYR A 117 -3.30 9.39 -13.60
CA TYR A 117 -4.73 9.52 -13.32
C TYR A 117 -5.56 8.40 -13.96
N GLN A 118 -5.21 7.95 -15.16
CA GLN A 118 -5.87 6.80 -15.80
C GLN A 118 -5.68 5.51 -15.02
N LEU A 119 -4.46 5.26 -14.51
CA LEU A 119 -4.18 4.09 -13.68
C LEU A 119 -4.94 4.13 -12.35
N ILE A 120 -4.99 5.29 -11.69
CA ILE A 120 -5.80 5.48 -10.47
C ILE A 120 -7.28 5.18 -10.74
N ASN A 121 -7.83 5.68 -11.85
CA ASN A 121 -9.21 5.40 -12.22
C ASN A 121 -9.45 3.91 -12.47
N ARG A 122 -8.50 3.21 -13.12
CA ARG A 122 -8.56 1.76 -13.33
C ARG A 122 -8.53 1.01 -12.00
N MET A 123 -7.68 1.40 -11.05
CA MET A 123 -7.63 0.79 -9.72
C MET A 123 -8.95 0.97 -8.95
N ASN A 124 -9.60 2.14 -9.07
CA ASN A 124 -10.89 2.40 -8.43
C ASN A 124 -12.06 1.56 -8.98
N THR A 125 -11.86 0.82 -10.07
CA THR A 125 -12.86 -0.16 -10.56
C THR A 125 -12.73 -1.53 -9.90
N VAL A 126 -11.65 -1.78 -9.16
CA VAL A 126 -11.43 -3.04 -8.45
C VAL A 126 -12.13 -2.97 -7.08
N PRO A 127 -13.17 -3.79 -6.82
CA PRO A 127 -13.98 -3.66 -5.61
C PRO A 127 -13.17 -3.73 -4.31
N MET A 128 -12.24 -4.67 -4.22
CA MET A 128 -11.38 -4.84 -3.04
C MET A 128 -10.50 -3.61 -2.78
N ILE A 129 -9.97 -2.98 -3.83
CA ILE A 129 -9.17 -1.75 -3.69
C ILE A 129 -10.04 -0.60 -3.21
N THR A 130 -11.23 -0.43 -3.79
CA THR A 130 -12.16 0.63 -3.42
C THR A 130 -12.56 0.54 -1.94
N ILE A 131 -12.87 -0.66 -1.45
CA ILE A 131 -13.17 -0.90 -0.02
C ILE A 131 -12.01 -0.45 0.87
N GLN A 132 -10.77 -0.81 0.51
CA GLN A 132 -9.60 -0.45 1.30
C GLN A 132 -9.29 1.07 1.22
N LEU A 133 -9.45 1.69 0.05
CA LEU A 133 -9.30 3.13 -0.10
C LEU A 133 -10.33 3.91 0.72
N ASP A 134 -11.58 3.45 0.74
CA ASP A 134 -12.63 4.09 1.54
C ASP A 134 -12.38 3.91 3.04
N ALA A 135 -11.89 2.75 3.48
CA ALA A 135 -11.44 2.55 4.85
C ALA A 135 -10.31 3.52 5.24
N ILE A 136 -9.33 3.73 4.36
CA ILE A 136 -8.23 4.68 4.56
C ILE A 136 -8.74 6.13 4.62
N LYS A 137 -9.66 6.52 3.74
CA LYS A 137 -10.27 7.86 3.76
C LYS A 137 -11.03 8.10 5.07
N ASN A 138 -11.89 7.16 5.46
CA ASN A 138 -12.65 7.24 6.71
C ASN A 138 -11.72 7.35 7.92
N TYR A 139 -10.65 6.57 7.96
CA TYR A 139 -9.64 6.65 9.01
C TYR A 139 -8.95 8.03 9.06
N HIS A 140 -8.53 8.55 7.89
CA HIS A 140 -7.93 9.89 7.83
C HIS A 140 -8.89 10.99 8.27
N GLU A 141 -10.17 10.93 7.89
CA GLU A 141 -11.17 11.90 8.34
C GLU A 141 -11.36 11.87 9.86
N ILE A 142 -11.38 10.69 10.46
CA ILE A 142 -11.46 10.53 11.92
C ILE A 142 -10.20 11.12 12.58
N LEU A 143 -9.02 10.82 12.04
CA LEU A 143 -7.74 11.31 12.58
C LEU A 143 -7.63 12.84 12.48
N LEU A 144 -8.06 13.44 11.37
CA LEU A 144 -8.12 14.89 11.20
C LEU A 144 -9.11 15.53 12.18
N LYS A 145 -10.32 14.99 12.32
CA LYS A 145 -11.33 15.50 13.29
C LYS A 145 -10.83 15.44 14.73
N ASN A 146 -10.13 14.37 15.11
CA ASN A 146 -9.57 14.22 16.45
C ASN A 146 -8.40 15.20 16.70
N ASN A 147 -7.56 15.46 15.69
CA ASN A 147 -6.47 16.44 15.81
C ASN A 147 -6.98 17.89 15.79
N GLU A 148 -8.13 18.18 15.17
CA GLU A 148 -8.78 19.50 15.25
C GLU A 148 -9.37 19.81 16.63
N HIS A 149 -9.69 18.78 17.43
CA HIS A 149 -10.18 18.94 18.80
C HIS A 149 -9.08 19.17 19.85
N ASP A 150 -7.81 18.98 19.46
CA ASP A 150 -6.63 19.22 20.32
C ASP A 150 -5.97 20.59 20.08
N VAL A 151 -6.56 21.48 19.28
CA VAL A 151 -6.11 22.88 19.21
C VAL A 151 -6.70 23.64 20.40
N PRO A 152 -5.92 24.02 21.43
CA PRO A 152 -6.42 24.90 22.45
C PRO A 152 -6.80 26.22 21.77
N ILE A 153 -8.09 26.53 21.77
CA ILE A 153 -8.58 27.86 21.46
C ILE A 153 -8.09 28.76 22.60
N ASN A 154 -6.85 29.26 22.49
CA ASN A 154 -6.45 30.45 23.20
C ASN A 154 -7.16 31.62 22.51
N LYS A 155 -8.39 31.89 22.95
CA LYS A 155 -9.02 33.19 22.76
C LYS A 155 -8.15 34.23 23.46
N ILE A 156 -7.71 35.17 22.64
CA ILE A 156 -6.98 36.41 22.96
C ILE A 156 -7.62 37.13 24.14
#